data_AF-A0A969LCT1-F1
#
_entry.id   AF-A0A969LCT1-F1
#
_cell.length_a   1.000
_cell.length_b   1.000
_cell.length_c   1.000
_cell.angle_alpha   90.00
_cell.angle_beta   90.00
_cell.angle_gamma   90.00
#
_symmetry.space_group_name_H-M   'P 1'
#
loop_
_entity.id
_entity.type
_entity.pdbx_description
1 polymer ?
#
loop_
_entity_poly.entity_id
_entity_poly.type
_entity_poly.pdbx_seq_one_letter_code
_entity_poly.pdbx_strand_id
1 'polypeptide(L)'
;MSRELRLIARVLAHDDHEAFAALVRLHQSAVRRFLRRLTAPDWSRADDLAQETFWKAYRHLASFQGRGRFSSWLFGIAYQVFITQQRRASNIAHLPLPDDLPHLEDAALHATQQHTFDQLLDALRPEERTAIVLHYQHELTHPEIAAALQAPLGTIKTLLRRARLKLQQLYGDRR
;
A
#
# COMPACT_ATOMS: atom_id res chain seq x y z
N MET A 1 -26.43 10.05 2.05
CA MET A 1 -25.67 8.79 1.89
C MET A 1 -24.65 8.98 0.77
N SER A 2 -23.36 8.72 1.00
CA SER A 2 -22.33 8.91 -0.04
C SER A 2 -22.56 7.97 -1.23
N ARG A 3 -22.02 8.33 -2.40
CA ARG A 3 -22.11 7.48 -3.61
C ARG A 3 -21.53 6.09 -3.37
N GLU A 4 -20.39 5.99 -2.69
CA GLU A 4 -19.76 4.71 -2.33
C GLU A 4 -20.68 3.84 -1.47
N LEU A 5 -21.28 4.41 -0.41
CA LEU A 5 -22.17 3.64 0.48
C LEU A 5 -23.40 3.11 -0.26
N ARG A 6 -23.93 3.85 -1.25
CA ARG A 6 -25.02 3.36 -2.11
C ARG A 6 -24.60 2.17 -2.97
N LEU A 7 -23.40 2.22 -3.54
CA LEU A 7 -22.87 1.10 -4.32
C LEU A 7 -22.65 -0.12 -3.43
N ILE A 8 -22.04 0.06 -2.26
CA ILE A 8 -21.82 -1.02 -1.29
C ILE A 8 -23.14 -1.66 -0.87
N ALA A 9 -24.17 -0.86 -0.55
CA ALA A 9 -25.48 -1.37 -0.16
C ALA A 9 -26.12 -2.23 -1.27
N ARG A 10 -26.00 -1.83 -2.54
CA ARG A 10 -26.47 -2.63 -3.69
C ARG A 10 -25.75 -3.96 -3.80
N VAL A 11 -24.42 -3.97 -3.66
CA VAL A 11 -23.63 -5.22 -3.69
C VAL A 11 -24.08 -6.15 -2.56
N LEU A 12 -24.23 -5.63 -1.33
CA LEU A 12 -24.61 -6.46 -0.17
C LEU A 12 -26.05 -6.98 -0.24
N ALA A 13 -26.98 -6.22 -0.82
CA ALA A 13 -28.39 -6.60 -0.88
C ALA A 13 -28.72 -7.53 -2.06
N HIS A 14 -27.99 -7.40 -3.17
CA HIS A 14 -28.40 -8.02 -4.45
C HIS A 14 -27.28 -8.73 -5.19
N ASP A 15 -26.08 -8.88 -4.60
CA ASP A 15 -24.89 -9.39 -5.30
C ASP A 15 -24.65 -8.62 -6.62
N ASP A 16 -24.82 -7.30 -6.58
CA ASP A 16 -24.81 -6.43 -7.76
C ASP A 16 -23.38 -6.22 -8.29
N HIS A 17 -22.99 -7.01 -9.30
CA HIS A 17 -21.64 -6.99 -9.88
C HIS A 17 -21.32 -5.65 -10.55
N GLU A 18 -22.31 -4.95 -11.11
CA GLU A 18 -22.12 -3.63 -11.73
C GLU A 18 -21.85 -2.54 -10.68
N ALA A 19 -22.52 -2.62 -9.53
CA ALA A 19 -22.24 -1.74 -8.41
C ALA A 19 -20.81 -1.96 -7.88
N PHE A 20 -20.34 -3.21 -7.82
CA PHE A 20 -18.96 -3.50 -7.44
C PHE A 20 -17.96 -3.04 -8.51
N ALA A 21 -18.24 -3.27 -9.79
CA ALA A 21 -17.41 -2.79 -10.89
C ALA A 21 -17.26 -1.26 -10.85
N ALA A 22 -18.31 -0.54 -10.45
CA ALA A 22 -18.23 0.91 -10.22
C ALA A 22 -17.29 1.27 -9.05
N LEU A 23 -17.30 0.52 -7.95
CA LEU A 23 -16.32 0.68 -6.86
C LEU A 23 -14.90 0.41 -7.34
N VAL A 24 -14.68 -0.65 -8.13
CA VAL A 24 -13.36 -0.97 -8.72
C VAL A 24 -12.87 0.22 -9.57
N ARG A 25 -13.71 0.74 -10.48
CA ARG A 25 -13.34 1.89 -11.32
C ARG A 25 -12.95 3.13 -10.49
N LEU A 26 -13.59 3.35 -9.34
CA LEU A 26 -13.27 4.46 -8.44
C LEU A 26 -11.91 4.32 -7.75
N HIS A 27 -11.49 3.08 -7.42
CA HIS A 27 -10.32 2.86 -6.56
C HIS A 27 -9.12 2.20 -7.26
N GLN A 28 -9.29 1.64 -8.47
CA GLN A 28 -8.26 0.86 -9.16
C GLN A 28 -6.94 1.60 -9.32
N SER A 29 -6.98 2.88 -9.71
CA SER A 29 -5.79 3.69 -9.92
C SER A 29 -5.02 3.94 -8.62
N ALA A 30 -5.75 4.17 -7.53
CA ALA A 30 -5.16 4.40 -6.21
C ALA A 30 -4.56 3.11 -5.63
N VAL A 31 -5.26 1.99 -5.71
CA VAL A 31 -4.78 0.67 -5.26
C VAL A 31 -3.55 0.23 -6.05
N ARG A 32 -3.57 0.36 -7.38
CA ARG A 32 -2.41 0.02 -8.22
C ARG A 32 -1.21 0.90 -7.88
N ARG A 33 -1.40 2.22 -7.73
CA ARG A 33 -0.32 3.13 -7.35
C ARG A 33 0.27 2.76 -5.99
N PHE A 34 -0.58 2.48 -5.00
CA PHE A 34 -0.17 2.05 -3.68
C PHE A 34 0.68 0.77 -3.75
N LEU A 35 0.18 -0.29 -4.42
CA LEU A 35 0.89 -1.57 -4.53
C LEU A 35 2.20 -1.45 -5.31
N ARG A 36 2.22 -0.65 -6.37
CA ARG A 36 3.44 -0.36 -7.14
C ARG A 36 4.54 0.27 -6.28
N ARG A 37 4.20 1.09 -5.27
CA ARG A 37 5.18 1.63 -4.32
C ARG A 37 5.73 0.59 -3.36
N LEU A 38 4.94 -0.45 -3.08
CA LEU A 38 5.33 -1.52 -2.17
C LEU A 38 6.13 -2.62 -2.88
N THR A 39 5.86 -2.88 -4.16
CA THR A 39 6.52 -3.95 -4.93
C THR A 39 7.72 -3.50 -5.74
N ALA A 40 8.05 -2.21 -5.77
CA ALA A 40 9.19 -1.70 -6.54
C ALA A 40 10.48 -2.49 -6.26
N PRO A 41 11.23 -2.91 -7.29
CA PRO A 41 11.08 -2.58 -8.72
C PRO A 41 10.17 -3.52 -9.54
N ASP A 42 9.51 -4.51 -8.95
CA ASP A 42 8.66 -5.48 -9.67
C ASP A 42 7.23 -4.93 -9.89
N TRP A 43 7.03 -4.29 -11.04
CA TRP A 43 5.76 -3.66 -11.41
C TRP A 43 4.70 -4.66 -11.88
N SER A 44 5.11 -5.80 -12.47
CA SER A 44 4.19 -6.86 -12.90
C SER A 44 3.38 -7.40 -11.73
N ARG A 45 4.02 -7.58 -10.57
CA ARG A 45 3.35 -8.04 -9.36
C ARG A 45 2.26 -7.09 -8.87
N ALA A 46 2.37 -5.79 -9.13
CA ALA A 46 1.41 -4.84 -8.60
C ALA A 46 0.00 -4.99 -9.21
N ASP A 47 -0.09 -5.36 -10.50
CA ASP A 47 -1.37 -5.52 -11.17
C ASP A 47 -2.07 -6.81 -10.72
N ASP A 48 -1.33 -7.90 -10.52
CA ASP A 48 -1.85 -9.16 -9.95
C ASP A 48 -2.33 -8.97 -8.50
N LEU A 49 -1.53 -8.28 -7.66
CA LEU A 49 -1.93 -7.95 -6.29
C LEU A 49 -3.18 -7.06 -6.27
N ALA A 50 -3.33 -6.15 -7.22
CA ALA A 50 -4.51 -5.30 -7.31
C ALA A 50 -5.76 -6.12 -7.65
N GLN A 51 -5.65 -7.07 -8.59
CA GLN A 51 -6.74 -8.00 -8.89
C GLN A 51 -7.12 -8.84 -7.67
N GLU A 52 -6.13 -9.45 -7.00
CA GLU A 52 -6.35 -10.24 -5.79
C GLU A 52 -7.00 -9.39 -4.68
N THR A 53 -6.58 -8.13 -4.55
CA THR A 53 -7.16 -7.16 -3.60
C THR A 53 -8.64 -6.94 -3.86
N PHE A 54 -9.04 -6.64 -5.10
CA PHE A 54 -10.45 -6.42 -5.42
C PHE A 54 -11.29 -7.69 -5.31
N TRP A 55 -10.74 -8.85 -5.67
CA TRP A 55 -11.42 -10.12 -5.46
C TRP A 55 -11.68 -10.40 -3.97
N LYS A 56 -10.67 -10.18 -3.11
CA LYS A 56 -10.85 -10.30 -1.65
C LYS A 56 -11.81 -9.25 -1.10
N ALA A 57 -11.74 -8.01 -1.61
CA ALA A 57 -12.65 -6.95 -1.21
C ALA A 57 -14.10 -7.29 -1.56
N TYR A 58 -14.35 -7.92 -2.71
CA TYR A 58 -15.69 -8.42 -3.06
C TYR A 58 -16.17 -9.44 -2.03
N ARG A 59 -15.37 -10.49 -1.79
CA ARG A 59 -15.72 -11.59 -0.88
C ARG A 59 -15.91 -11.18 0.57
N HIS A 60 -15.18 -10.15 1.00
CA HIS A 60 -15.21 -9.66 2.38
C HIS A 60 -16.00 -8.37 2.54
N LEU A 61 -16.73 -7.91 1.51
CA LEU A 61 -17.42 -6.63 1.56
C LEU A 61 -18.40 -6.52 2.73
N ALA A 62 -19.05 -7.63 3.10
CA ALA A 62 -19.94 -7.68 4.26
C ALA A 62 -19.24 -7.39 5.61
N SER A 63 -17.92 -7.54 5.69
CA SER A 63 -17.16 -7.18 6.89
C SER A 63 -16.97 -5.67 7.03
N PHE A 64 -17.15 -4.89 5.96
CA PHE A 64 -17.07 -3.44 6.02
C PHE A 64 -18.28 -2.87 6.76
N GLN A 65 -18.07 -2.45 8.01
CA GLN A 65 -19.13 -1.99 8.93
C GLN A 65 -19.73 -0.61 8.58
N GLY A 66 -19.39 -0.03 7.42
CA GLY A 66 -19.78 1.34 7.06
C GLY A 66 -19.18 2.44 7.95
N ARG A 67 -18.27 2.07 8.86
CA ARG A 67 -17.56 2.99 9.76
C ARG A 67 -16.24 3.39 9.11
N GLY A 68 -16.04 4.69 8.90
CA GLY A 68 -14.85 5.24 8.25
C GLY A 68 -14.91 5.15 6.72
N ARG A 69 -13.79 5.48 6.06
CA ARG A 69 -13.68 5.51 4.60
C ARG A 69 -13.51 4.09 4.04
N PHE A 70 -14.24 3.77 2.98
CA PHE A 70 -14.08 2.49 2.26
C PHE A 70 -12.65 2.33 1.72
N SER A 71 -12.04 3.41 1.23
CA SER A 71 -10.64 3.42 0.79
C SER A 71 -9.67 2.92 1.86
N SER A 72 -9.88 3.31 3.13
CA SER A 72 -9.02 2.88 4.25
C SER A 72 -9.11 1.37 4.46
N TRP A 73 -10.32 0.82 4.45
CA TRP A 73 -10.56 -0.62 4.55
C TRP A 73 -9.96 -1.38 3.36
N LEU A 74 -10.13 -0.87 2.15
CA LEU A 74 -9.59 -1.45 0.92
C LEU A 74 -8.05 -1.48 0.92
N PHE A 75 -7.39 -0.41 1.40
CA PHE A 75 -5.94 -0.40 1.53
C PHE A 75 -5.42 -1.39 2.56
N GLY A 76 -6.18 -1.67 3.62
CA GLY A 76 -5.85 -2.75 4.56
C GLY A 76 -5.82 -4.12 3.89
N ILE A 77 -6.80 -4.41 3.03
CA ILE A 77 -6.81 -5.65 2.23
C ILE A 77 -5.62 -5.68 1.28
N ALA A 78 -5.34 -4.57 0.58
CA ALA A 78 -4.20 -4.48 -0.34
C ALA A 78 -2.86 -4.75 0.36
N TYR A 79 -2.68 -4.17 1.55
CA TYR A 79 -1.50 -4.41 2.36
C TYR A 79 -1.39 -5.87 2.82
N GLN A 80 -2.49 -6.48 3.27
CA GLN A 80 -2.50 -7.88 3.69
C GLN A 80 -2.16 -8.83 2.52
N VAL A 81 -2.67 -8.54 1.32
CA VAL A 81 -2.34 -9.26 0.08
C VAL A 81 -0.84 -9.16 -0.21
N PHE A 82 -0.27 -7.95 -0.16
CA PHE A 82 1.16 -7.72 -0.32
C PHE A 82 2.02 -8.49 0.69
N ILE A 83 1.71 -8.39 1.99
CA ILE A 83 2.47 -9.09 3.05
C ILE A 83 2.41 -10.61 2.89
N THR A 84 1.23 -11.15 2.54
CA THR A 84 1.06 -12.58 2.30
C THR A 84 1.95 -13.06 1.15
N GLN A 85 2.05 -12.28 0.09
CA GLN A 85 2.85 -12.60 -1.09
C GLN A 85 4.35 -12.43 -0.85
N GLN A 86 4.77 -11.42 -0.08
CA GLN A 86 6.15 -11.30 0.38
C GLN A 86 6.57 -12.52 1.22
N ARG A 87 5.73 -12.95 2.18
CA ARG A 87 6.04 -14.13 3.01
C ARG A 87 6.12 -15.43 2.21
N ARG A 88 5.33 -15.55 1.14
CA ARG A 88 5.43 -16.71 0.23
C ARG A 88 6.74 -16.69 -0.55
N ALA A 89 7.15 -15.54 -1.07
CA ALA A 89 8.43 -15.40 -1.74
C ALA A 89 9.61 -15.73 -0.81
N SER A 90 9.57 -15.27 0.45
CA SER A 90 10.61 -15.60 1.45
C SER A 90 10.61 -17.08 1.85
N ASN A 91 9.43 -17.71 1.95
CA ASN A 91 9.33 -19.13 2.30
C ASN A 91 9.77 -20.07 1.16
N ILE A 92 9.59 -19.67 -0.10
CA ILE A 92 10.05 -20.43 -1.27
C ILE A 92 11.58 -20.30 -1.45
N ALA A 93 12.17 -19.20 -0.98
CA ALA A 93 13.62 -18.97 -0.99
C ALA A 93 14.42 -19.83 0.03
N HIS A 94 13.78 -20.77 0.74
CA HIS A 94 14.45 -21.75 1.62
C HIS A 94 14.91 -23.05 0.91
N LEU A 95 14.96 -23.09 -0.43
CA LEU A 95 15.78 -24.06 -1.15
C LEU A 95 17.24 -23.54 -1.14
N PRO A 96 18.27 -24.36 -0.88
CA PRO A 96 19.63 -23.87 -0.73
C PRO A 96 20.12 -23.34 -2.08
N LEU A 97 20.27 -22.03 -2.19
CA LEU A 97 21.07 -21.40 -3.23
C LEU A 97 22.44 -21.00 -2.64
N PRO A 98 23.51 -21.01 -3.46
CA PRO A 98 24.87 -20.80 -3.00
C PRO A 98 25.04 -19.41 -2.37
N ASP A 99 25.91 -19.34 -1.36
CA ASP A 99 26.46 -18.09 -0.83
C ASP A 99 27.05 -17.27 -1.98
N ASP A 100 26.27 -16.33 -2.51
CA ASP A 100 26.73 -15.12 -3.19
C ASP A 100 25.51 -14.23 -3.46
N LEU A 101 25.19 -13.39 -2.47
CA LEU A 101 24.31 -12.23 -2.67
C LEU A 101 25.17 -11.10 -3.26
N PRO A 102 24.94 -10.65 -4.50
CA PRO A 102 25.61 -9.44 -4.96
C PRO A 102 25.06 -8.26 -4.15
N HIS A 103 25.96 -7.52 -3.50
CA HIS A 103 25.71 -6.15 -3.12
C HIS A 103 25.30 -5.38 -4.38
N LEU A 104 24.03 -5.02 -4.49
CA LEU A 104 23.53 -4.14 -5.53
C LEU A 104 23.91 -2.70 -5.19
N GLU A 105 25.18 -2.39 -5.41
CA GLU A 105 25.61 -1.06 -5.81
C GLU A 105 25.26 -0.82 -7.29
N ASP A 106 25.11 0.45 -7.65
CA ASP A 106 24.89 1.01 -8.98
C ASP A 106 23.47 0.98 -9.58
N ALA A 107 22.71 2.01 -9.21
CA ALA A 107 21.91 2.76 -10.18
C ALA A 107 21.98 4.27 -9.87
N ALA A 108 23.18 4.83 -9.96
CA ALA A 108 23.36 6.25 -10.20
C ALA A 108 23.65 6.45 -11.69
N LEU A 109 22.87 7.27 -12.39
CA LEU A 109 23.37 8.21 -13.41
C LEU A 109 22.24 9.15 -13.91
N HIS A 110 22.33 10.41 -13.49
CA HIS A 110 21.98 11.71 -14.14
C HIS A 110 20.54 11.94 -14.71
N ALA A 111 19.84 13.07 -14.52
CA ALA A 111 20.20 14.43 -14.12
C ALA A 111 18.97 15.27 -13.66
N THR A 112 19.26 16.37 -12.95
CA THR A 112 18.42 17.46 -12.42
C THR A 112 17.93 17.29 -10.98
N GLN A 113 18.43 18.18 -10.12
CA GLN A 113 18.33 18.19 -8.65
C GLN A 113 16.92 18.48 -8.11
N GLN A 114 16.02 17.51 -8.22
CA GLN A 114 14.88 17.32 -7.31
C GLN A 114 14.68 15.81 -7.18
N HIS A 115 14.87 15.24 -5.98
CA HIS A 115 14.42 13.87 -5.78
C HIS A 115 12.91 13.84 -5.96
N THR A 116 12.42 13.03 -6.91
CA THR A 116 10.99 12.75 -6.97
C THR A 116 10.60 12.10 -5.65
N PHE A 117 9.36 12.31 -5.21
CA PHE A 117 8.83 11.67 -3.99
C PHE A 117 9.13 10.16 -3.97
N ASP A 118 9.18 9.55 -5.14
CA ASP A 118 9.45 8.15 -5.39
C ASP A 118 10.85 7.73 -4.95
N GLN A 119 11.88 8.48 -5.35
CA GLN A 119 13.27 8.23 -4.95
C GLN A 119 13.47 8.37 -3.44
N LEU A 120 12.73 9.30 -2.82
CA LEU A 120 12.75 9.49 -1.37
C LEU A 120 12.13 8.30 -0.63
N LEU A 121 11.10 7.68 -1.19
CA LEU A 121 10.46 6.50 -0.62
C LEU A 121 11.34 5.25 -0.69
N ASP A 122 12.26 5.17 -1.64
CA ASP A 122 13.16 4.02 -1.81
C ASP A 122 14.10 3.85 -0.61
N ALA A 123 14.48 4.94 0.04
CA ALA A 123 15.30 4.94 1.26
C ALA A 123 14.53 4.50 2.54
N LEU A 124 13.21 4.31 2.46
CA LEU A 124 12.38 3.90 3.58
C LEU A 124 12.20 2.39 3.64
N ARG A 125 12.14 1.85 4.86
CA ARG A 125 11.73 0.46 5.09
C ARG A 125 10.29 0.25 4.62
N PRO A 126 9.87 -0.98 4.24
CA PRO A 126 8.53 -1.24 3.72
C PRO A 126 7.40 -0.70 4.60
N GLU A 127 7.49 -0.83 5.92
CA GLU A 127 6.47 -0.39 6.88
C GLU A 127 6.43 1.14 7.00
N GLU A 128 7.60 1.78 6.97
CA GLU A 128 7.76 3.24 6.97
C GLU A 128 7.18 3.85 5.69
N ARG A 129 7.53 3.25 4.55
CA ARG A 129 7.02 3.62 3.22
C ARG A 129 5.51 3.50 3.17
N THR A 130 4.96 2.38 3.64
CA THR A 130 3.51 2.13 3.68
C THR A 130 2.78 3.22 4.46
N ALA A 131 3.26 3.53 5.67
CA ALA A 131 2.63 4.55 6.50
C ALA A 131 2.69 5.95 5.86
N ILE A 132 3.82 6.33 5.27
CA ILE A 132 3.98 7.61 4.56
C ILE A 132 3.05 7.71 3.36
N VAL A 133 2.96 6.67 2.53
CA VAL A 133 2.10 6.68 1.34
C VAL A 133 0.63 6.80 1.74
N LEU A 134 0.17 6.02 2.71
CA LEU A 134 -1.22 6.10 3.19
C LEU A 134 -1.56 7.47 3.78
N HIS A 135 -0.63 8.08 4.51
CA HIS A 135 -0.86 9.38 5.12
C HIS A 135 -0.82 10.53 4.11
N TYR A 136 0.22 10.61 3.28
CA TYR A 136 0.48 11.78 2.44
C TYR A 136 -0.14 11.69 1.04
N GLN A 137 -0.34 10.49 0.48
CA GLN A 137 -0.97 10.34 -0.84
C GLN A 137 -2.46 10.00 -0.77
N HIS A 138 -2.88 9.34 0.31
CA HIS A 138 -4.28 8.93 0.49
C HIS A 138 -4.99 9.67 1.63
N GLU A 139 -4.30 10.62 2.27
CA GLU A 139 -4.85 11.51 3.30
C GLU A 139 -5.53 10.74 4.45
N LEU A 140 -5.02 9.54 4.76
CA LEU A 140 -5.53 8.77 5.87
C LEU A 140 -5.00 9.34 7.19
N THR A 141 -5.91 9.45 8.15
CA THR A 141 -5.57 9.83 9.52
C THR A 141 -4.79 8.71 10.22
N HIS A 142 -4.02 9.03 11.26
CA HIS A 142 -3.27 7.99 12.00
C HIS A 142 -4.18 6.85 12.52
N PRO A 143 -5.40 7.11 13.06
CA PRO A 143 -6.32 6.04 13.44
C PRO A 143 -6.79 5.19 12.26
N GLU A 144 -7.05 5.79 11.08
CA GLU A 144 -7.45 5.04 9.89
C GLU A 144 -6.31 4.14 9.38
N ILE A 145 -5.07 4.63 9.41
CA ILE A 145 -3.89 3.83 9.05
C ILE A 145 -3.71 2.68 10.04
N ALA A 146 -3.88 2.94 11.35
CA ALA A 146 -3.80 1.91 12.39
C ALA A 146 -4.84 0.80 12.17
N ALA A 147 -6.08 1.17 11.84
CA ALA A 147 -7.14 0.24 11.51
C ALA A 147 -6.84 -0.54 10.22
N ALA A 148 -6.38 0.14 9.17
CA ALA A 148 -6.07 -0.48 7.88
C ALA A 148 -4.93 -1.50 7.99
N LEU A 149 -3.85 -1.14 8.69
CA LEU A 149 -2.67 -1.98 8.87
C LEU A 149 -2.78 -2.96 10.05
N GLN A 150 -3.90 -2.96 10.77
CA GLN A 150 -4.11 -3.74 11.99
C GLN A 150 -2.96 -3.60 13.01
N ALA A 151 -2.46 -2.37 13.16
CA ALA A 151 -1.31 -2.05 14.01
C ALA A 151 -1.69 -1.04 15.11
N PRO A 152 -1.04 -1.08 16.29
CA PRO A 152 -1.30 -0.10 17.35
C PRO A 152 -1.07 1.34 16.87
N LEU A 153 -1.91 2.27 17.33
CA LEU A 153 -1.77 3.70 16.98
C LEU A 153 -0.40 4.27 17.33
N GLY A 154 0.20 3.82 18.44
CA GLY A 154 1.56 4.18 18.83
C GLY A 154 2.60 3.73 17.80
N THR A 155 2.45 2.53 17.23
CA THR A 155 3.32 2.01 16.17
C THR A 155 3.24 2.87 14.92
N ILE A 156 2.03 3.24 14.48
CA ILE A 156 1.85 4.12 13.31
C ILE A 156 2.49 5.49 13.52
N LYS A 157 2.30 6.11 14.70
CA LYS A 157 2.94 7.39 15.03
C LYS A 157 4.47 7.28 14.99
N THR A 158 5.03 6.19 15.52
CA THR A 158 6.48 5.95 15.48
C THR A 158 7.00 5.72 14.07
N LEU A 159 6.29 4.93 13.24
CA LEU A 159 6.66 4.70 11.84
C LEU A 159 6.66 6.01 11.04
N LEU A 160 5.60 6.81 11.15
CA LEU A 160 5.50 8.11 10.49
C LEU A 160 6.59 9.08 10.96
N ARG A 161 6.87 9.13 12.27
CA ARG A 161 7.95 9.96 12.82
C ARG A 161 9.32 9.53 12.27
N ARG A 162 9.65 8.24 12.30
CA ARG A 162 10.92 7.71 11.79
C ARG A 162 11.08 8.00 10.30
N ALA A 163 10.04 7.77 9.52
CA ALA A 163 10.04 8.03 8.10
C ALA A 163 10.24 9.51 7.80
N ARG A 164 9.51 10.41 8.47
CA ARG A 164 9.69 11.87 8.34
C ARG A 164 11.11 12.32 8.68
N LEU A 165 11.70 11.80 9.76
CA LEU A 165 13.08 12.15 10.14
C LEU A 165 14.10 11.71 9.09
N LYS A 166 13.98 10.48 8.55
CA LYS A 166 14.84 10.01 7.45
C LYS A 166 14.70 10.87 6.21
N LEU A 167 13.45 11.17 5.81
CA LEU A 167 13.18 12.05 4.68
C LEU A 167 13.73 13.46 4.89
N GLN A 168 13.63 13.99 6.12
CA GLN A 168 14.21 15.28 6.49
C GLN A 168 15.73 15.28 6.45
N GLN A 169 16.41 14.21 6.85
CA GLN A 169 17.87 14.12 6.72
C GLN A 169 18.29 14.08 5.25
N LEU A 170 17.65 13.23 4.45
CA LEU A 170 17.92 13.13 3.01
C LEU A 170 17.67 14.45 2.26
N TYR A 171 16.73 15.27 2.74
CA TYR A 171 16.41 16.58 2.18
C TYR A 171 17.22 17.73 2.83
N GLY A 172 17.64 17.56 4.07
CA GLY A 172 18.24 18.57 4.96
C GLY A 172 19.76 18.58 4.95
N ASP A 173 20.43 17.46 4.67
CA ASP A 173 21.88 17.37 4.43
C ASP A 173 22.32 18.05 3.11
N ARG A 174 21.46 18.90 2.54
CA ARG A 174 21.64 19.63 1.27
C ARG A 174 21.55 21.16 1.42
N ARG A 175 21.60 21.70 2.64
CA ARG A 175 21.75 23.15 2.88
C ARG A 175 23.14 23.48 3.39
#